data_AF-A0A939ZEU3-F1
#
_entry.id   AF-A0A939ZEU3-F1
#
_cell.length_a   1.000
_cell.length_b   1.000
_cell.length_c   1.000
_cell.angle_alpha   90.00
_cell.angle_beta   90.00
_cell.angle_gamma   90.00
#
_symmetry.space_group_name_H-M   'P 1'
#
loop_
_entity.id
_entity.type
_entity.pdbx_description
1 polymer ?
#
loop_
_entity_poly.entity_id
_entity_poly.type
_entity_poly.pdbx_seq_one_letter_code
_entity_poly.pdbx_strand_id
1 'polypeptide(L)'
;MISFAEKYPDLVAEWAEENEIRPENVSYGSNKKIIWNGRCGHTWEATIKNRGNKHGCPYCSGNKVLKGVNDLATLFPELADEWDESNKPLMPDMVSRKANREITWKCLRCGQTWRSRIADRTDGHGCPVCSGERLVKGINDFETEHPELASEWSRKNQKKPSEVWSKSRENVWWRCGVCGHEWKGVIDSRVKGSRCPECQKRERQVRVPYHNVTEERRFKNHVIAYYANKSGVDVNIGSDVVIGMELDAYFPTRKAAILYSRALCADFRVRRERAVNWLCLNAGIKLFRILSAGANEYDNCICITLENRTLEVLSLAIQTVFDMIGVDADVDIERDLLEIKSFSKQMPFH
;
A
#
# COMPACT_ATOMS: atom_id res chain seq x y z
N MET A 1 -33.36 -54.58 33.28
CA MET A 1 -32.09 -54.18 32.63
C MET A 1 -32.47 -53.59 31.29
N ILE A 2 -32.13 -52.34 30.99
CA ILE A 2 -32.40 -51.77 29.66
C ILE A 2 -31.27 -52.24 28.74
N SER A 3 -31.59 -52.82 27.59
CA SER A 3 -30.62 -53.26 26.59
C SER A 3 -29.97 -52.06 25.88
N PHE A 4 -28.88 -52.29 25.14
CA PHE A 4 -28.26 -51.23 24.34
C PHE A 4 -29.19 -50.78 23.21
N ALA A 5 -29.83 -51.71 22.50
CA ALA A 5 -30.76 -51.41 21.41
C ALA A 5 -31.95 -50.55 21.86
N GLU A 6 -32.52 -50.83 23.03
CA GLU A 6 -33.64 -50.05 23.58
C GLU A 6 -33.21 -48.63 23.98
N LYS A 7 -32.00 -48.46 24.52
CA LYS A 7 -31.53 -47.15 25.00
C LYS A 7 -30.99 -46.26 23.88
N TYR A 8 -30.33 -46.84 22.89
CA TYR A 8 -29.62 -46.15 21.82
C TYR A 8 -29.91 -46.76 20.43
N PRO A 9 -31.15 -46.69 19.93
CA PRO A 9 -31.54 -47.32 18.65
C PRO A 9 -30.71 -46.80 17.47
N ASP A 10 -30.36 -45.51 17.46
CA ASP A 10 -29.56 -44.89 16.39
C ASP A 10 -28.13 -45.43 16.31
N LEU A 11 -27.59 -45.98 17.41
CA LEU A 11 -26.23 -46.51 17.48
C LEU A 11 -26.16 -48.01 17.12
N VAL A 12 -27.30 -48.68 16.97
CA VAL A 12 -27.37 -50.09 16.54
C VAL A 12 -26.82 -50.25 15.13
N ALA A 13 -27.02 -49.26 14.25
CA ALA A 13 -26.47 -49.26 12.90
C ALA A 13 -24.93 -49.23 12.86
N GLU A 14 -24.27 -48.81 13.95
CA GLU A 14 -22.82 -48.83 14.08
C GLU A 14 -22.31 -50.13 14.72
N TRP A 15 -23.19 -51.09 15.04
CA TRP A 15 -22.81 -52.38 15.61
C TRP A 15 -22.30 -53.32 14.50
N ALA A 16 -21.06 -53.79 14.62
CA ALA A 16 -20.48 -54.66 13.60
C ALA A 16 -21.13 -56.06 13.60
N GLU A 17 -21.37 -56.62 12.41
CA GLU A 17 -22.01 -57.92 12.21
C GLU A 17 -21.17 -59.08 12.76
N GLU A 18 -19.86 -58.87 12.82
CA GLU A 18 -18.86 -59.83 13.31
C GLU A 18 -18.87 -59.98 14.84
N ASN A 19 -19.61 -59.13 15.57
CA ASN A 19 -19.72 -59.25 17.01
C ASN A 19 -20.60 -60.44 17.41
N GLU A 20 -20.08 -61.30 18.29
CA GLU A 20 -20.82 -62.45 18.83
C GLU A 20 -22.03 -62.05 19.70
N ILE A 21 -22.03 -60.83 20.23
CA ILE A 21 -23.06 -60.31 21.13
C ILE A 21 -24.02 -59.43 20.34
N ARG A 22 -25.31 -59.72 20.44
CA ARG A 22 -26.37 -58.89 19.84
C ARG A 22 -26.73 -57.69 20.73
N PRO A 23 -27.05 -56.51 20.16
CA PRO A 23 -27.34 -55.30 20.91
C PRO A 23 -28.59 -55.38 21.81
N GLU A 24 -29.53 -56.29 21.52
CA GLU A 24 -30.71 -56.58 22.33
C GLU A 24 -30.38 -57.40 23.59
N ASN A 25 -29.26 -58.14 23.56
CA ASN A 25 -28.90 -59.13 24.59
C ASN A 25 -27.85 -58.61 25.58
N VAL A 26 -27.61 -57.30 25.63
CA VAL A 26 -26.58 -56.71 26.50
C VAL A 26 -27.00 -55.34 27.03
N SER A 27 -26.67 -55.07 28.29
CA SER A 27 -26.95 -53.78 28.95
C SER A 27 -26.20 -52.62 28.30
N TYR A 28 -26.86 -51.47 28.17
CA TYR A 28 -26.25 -50.22 27.68
C TYR A 28 -25.04 -49.73 28.50
N GLY A 29 -24.93 -50.17 29.77
CA GLY A 29 -23.83 -49.81 30.68
C GLY A 29 -22.66 -50.79 30.68
N SER A 30 -22.64 -51.77 29.78
CA SER A 30 -21.63 -52.85 29.76
C SER A 30 -20.21 -52.35 29.45
N ASN A 31 -19.22 -52.90 30.15
CA ASN A 31 -17.80 -52.66 29.88
C ASN A 31 -17.21 -53.63 28.85
N LYS A 32 -18.00 -54.52 28.24
CA LYS A 32 -17.54 -55.38 27.15
C LYS A 32 -17.09 -54.53 25.96
N LYS A 33 -15.93 -54.86 25.39
CA LYS A 33 -15.42 -54.28 24.15
C LYS A 33 -15.98 -55.05 22.97
N ILE A 34 -16.45 -54.32 21.97
CA ILE A 34 -16.96 -54.85 20.70
C ILE A 34 -16.44 -53.99 19.56
N ILE A 35 -16.59 -54.47 18.34
CA ILE A 35 -16.25 -53.75 17.11
C ILE A 35 -17.40 -52.82 16.73
N TRP A 36 -17.07 -51.56 16.43
CA TRP A 36 -17.99 -50.55 15.93
C TRP A 36 -17.64 -50.19 14.50
N ASN A 37 -18.66 -50.12 13.65
CA ASN A 37 -18.57 -49.67 12.26
C ASN A 37 -18.97 -48.19 12.18
N GLY A 38 -17.98 -47.34 11.96
CA GLY A 38 -18.20 -45.90 11.86
C GLY A 38 -18.88 -45.51 10.57
N ARG A 39 -19.73 -44.49 10.65
CA ARG A 39 -20.20 -43.75 9.47
C ARG A 39 -19.06 -43.12 8.64
N CYS A 40 -17.88 -42.99 9.22
CA CYS A 40 -16.66 -42.58 8.53
C CYS A 40 -15.95 -43.70 7.75
N GLY A 41 -16.48 -44.93 7.74
CA GLY A 41 -15.87 -46.09 7.09
C GLY A 41 -14.79 -46.79 7.91
N HIS A 42 -14.38 -46.24 9.06
CA HIS A 42 -13.43 -46.90 9.96
C HIS A 42 -14.12 -47.85 10.92
N THR A 43 -13.46 -48.98 11.19
CA THR A 43 -13.84 -49.89 12.26
C THR A 43 -12.95 -49.68 13.48
N TRP A 44 -13.50 -49.76 14.69
CA TRP A 44 -12.71 -49.67 15.91
C TRP A 44 -13.31 -50.45 17.07
N GLU A 45 -12.47 -50.86 18.01
CA GLU A 45 -12.92 -51.46 19.26
C GLU A 45 -13.19 -50.40 20.35
N ALA A 46 -14.35 -50.47 20.97
CA ALA A 46 -14.69 -49.66 22.15
C ALA A 46 -15.68 -50.40 23.05
N THR A 47 -15.74 -49.99 24.33
CA THR A 47 -16.75 -50.54 25.25
C THR A 47 -18.14 -50.01 24.90
N ILE A 48 -19.17 -50.84 25.14
CA ILE A 48 -20.58 -50.49 24.94
C ILE A 48 -20.94 -49.21 25.70
N LYS A 49 -20.53 -49.12 26.98
CA LYS A 49 -20.68 -47.93 27.81
C LYS A 49 -20.05 -46.68 27.19
N ASN A 50 -18.83 -46.77 26.65
CA ASN A 50 -18.15 -45.60 26.09
C ASN A 50 -18.81 -45.11 24.80
N ARG A 51 -19.29 -46.02 23.94
CA ARG A 51 -20.02 -45.61 22.74
C ARG A 51 -21.32 -44.89 23.10
N GLY A 52 -22.08 -45.42 24.07
CA GLY A 52 -23.29 -44.77 24.59
C GLY A 52 -23.02 -43.36 25.16
N ASN A 53 -21.84 -43.15 25.75
CA ASN A 53 -21.37 -41.83 26.20
C ASN A 53 -20.83 -40.93 25.06
N LYS A 54 -21.17 -41.23 23.81
CA LYS A 54 -20.79 -40.46 22.60
C LYS A 54 -19.29 -40.42 22.29
N HIS A 55 -18.47 -41.32 22.85
CA HIS A 55 -17.12 -41.53 22.33
C HIS A 55 -17.23 -42.17 20.94
N GLY A 56 -16.75 -41.46 19.91
CA GLY A 56 -16.82 -41.89 18.51
C GLY A 56 -15.53 -42.54 18.01
N CYS A 57 -15.38 -42.57 16.69
CA CYS A 57 -14.22 -43.14 16.01
C CYS A 57 -12.90 -42.48 16.49
N PRO A 58 -11.93 -43.24 17.02
CA PRO A 58 -10.68 -42.71 17.55
C PRO A 58 -9.75 -42.15 16.47
N TYR A 59 -9.94 -42.55 15.22
CA TYR A 59 -9.21 -42.01 14.07
C TYR A 59 -9.75 -40.62 13.70
N CYS A 60 -11.08 -40.46 13.61
CA CYS A 60 -11.68 -39.15 13.32
C CYS A 60 -11.43 -38.13 14.44
N SER A 61 -11.37 -38.57 15.70
CA SER A 61 -11.04 -37.68 16.81
C SER A 61 -9.54 -37.34 16.90
N GLY A 62 -8.67 -38.07 16.19
CA GLY A 62 -7.22 -37.91 16.20
C GLY A 62 -6.52 -38.56 17.40
N ASN A 63 -7.23 -39.40 18.17
CA ASN A 63 -6.68 -40.13 19.31
C ASN A 63 -5.86 -41.36 18.89
N LYS A 64 -6.16 -41.92 17.72
CA LYS A 64 -5.34 -42.94 17.05
C LYS A 64 -4.92 -42.45 15.66
N VAL A 65 -3.72 -42.83 15.25
CA VAL A 65 -3.17 -42.54 13.94
C VAL A 65 -3.38 -43.75 13.04
N LEU A 66 -3.84 -43.49 11.83
CA LEU A 66 -3.97 -44.41 10.71
C LEU A 66 -3.21 -43.78 9.54
N LYS A 67 -2.06 -44.39 9.22
CA LYS A 67 -1.17 -43.94 8.16
C LYS A 67 -1.88 -43.91 6.80
N GLY A 68 -1.67 -42.86 6.03
CA GLY A 68 -2.34 -42.60 4.76
C GLY A 68 -3.74 -42.01 4.88
N VAL A 69 -4.21 -41.73 6.10
CA VAL A 69 -5.59 -41.27 6.33
C VAL A 69 -5.65 -40.04 7.21
N ASN A 70 -5.15 -40.12 8.45
CA ASN A 70 -5.27 -39.03 9.43
C ASN A 70 -3.94 -38.65 10.11
N ASP A 71 -2.83 -39.17 9.60
CA ASP A 71 -1.49 -38.79 10.03
C ASP A 71 -1.09 -37.40 9.50
N LEU A 72 -0.07 -36.81 10.12
CA LEU A 72 0.40 -35.47 9.77
C LEU A 72 0.96 -35.41 8.35
N ALA A 73 1.69 -36.43 7.88
CA ALA A 73 2.27 -36.44 6.54
C ALA A 73 1.20 -36.36 5.45
N THR A 74 0.11 -37.12 5.63
CA THR A 74 -1.00 -37.18 4.67
C THR A 74 -1.83 -35.89 4.70
N LEU A 75 -2.12 -35.35 5.88
CA LEU A 75 -3.01 -34.18 6.02
C LEU A 75 -2.28 -32.84 5.84
N PHE A 76 -1.00 -32.76 6.16
CA PHE A 76 -0.18 -31.54 6.16
C PHE A 76 1.21 -31.82 5.55
N PRO A 77 1.30 -32.13 4.24
CA PRO A 77 2.56 -32.45 3.59
C PRO A 77 3.61 -31.33 3.76
N GLU A 78 3.21 -30.06 3.67
CA GLU A 78 4.09 -28.91 3.86
C GLU A 78 4.71 -28.85 5.28
N LEU A 79 3.99 -29.31 6.31
CA LEU A 79 4.54 -29.42 7.66
C LEU A 79 5.47 -30.62 7.78
N ALA A 80 5.19 -31.72 7.08
CA ALA A 80 6.09 -32.87 7.06
C ALA A 80 7.45 -32.52 6.42
N ASP A 81 7.49 -31.60 5.46
CA ASP A 81 8.74 -31.11 4.87
C ASP A 81 9.57 -30.25 5.85
N GLU A 82 8.92 -29.59 6.81
CA GLU A 82 9.59 -28.86 7.90
C GLU A 82 10.05 -29.77 9.05
N TRP A 83 9.89 -31.10 8.95
CA TRP A 83 10.27 -32.04 9.99
C TRP A 83 11.78 -32.24 10.06
N ASP A 84 12.38 -31.94 11.22
CA ASP A 84 13.82 -32.09 11.39
C ASP A 84 14.25 -33.56 11.54
N GLU A 85 15.38 -33.92 10.93
CA GLU A 85 15.90 -35.30 10.96
C GLU A 85 16.27 -35.77 12.37
N SER A 86 16.55 -34.85 13.31
CA SER A 86 16.86 -35.18 14.70
C SER A 86 15.70 -35.83 15.47
N ASN A 87 14.48 -35.77 14.93
CA ASN A 87 13.30 -36.38 15.54
C ASN A 87 13.25 -37.91 15.38
N LYS A 88 14.12 -38.49 14.54
CA LYS A 88 14.19 -39.94 14.32
C LYS A 88 14.33 -40.68 15.68
N PRO A 89 13.63 -41.80 15.87
CA PRO A 89 12.87 -42.56 14.85
C PRO A 89 11.42 -42.10 14.63
N LEU A 90 10.97 -41.01 15.27
CA LEU A 90 9.61 -40.50 15.08
C LEU A 90 9.48 -39.80 13.71
N MET A 91 8.46 -40.22 12.95
CA MET A 91 8.18 -39.71 11.61
C MET A 91 6.82 -39.01 11.54
N PRO A 92 6.61 -38.09 10.57
CA PRO A 92 5.35 -37.36 10.41
C PRO A 92 4.13 -38.28 10.20
N ASP A 93 4.31 -39.44 9.57
CA ASP A 93 3.24 -40.42 9.31
C ASP A 93 2.83 -41.25 10.55
N MET A 94 3.52 -41.06 11.68
CA MET A 94 3.27 -41.76 12.96
C MET A 94 2.49 -40.91 13.96
N VAL A 95 2.19 -39.65 13.65
CA VAL A 95 1.56 -38.69 14.58
C VAL A 95 0.29 -38.12 13.98
N SER A 96 -0.68 -37.80 14.84
CA SER A 96 -1.87 -37.08 14.42
C SER A 96 -1.61 -35.58 14.44
N ARG A 97 -2.37 -34.83 13.66
CA ARG A 97 -2.30 -33.35 13.65
C ARG A 97 -2.51 -32.71 15.04
N LYS A 98 -3.22 -33.38 15.96
CA LYS A 98 -3.53 -32.86 17.31
C LYS A 98 -2.54 -33.32 18.38
N ALA A 99 -1.41 -33.91 17.99
CA ALA A 99 -0.45 -34.41 18.95
C ALA A 99 0.16 -33.25 19.77
N ASN A 100 0.08 -33.37 21.11
CA ASN A 100 0.71 -32.42 22.04
C ASN A 100 2.21 -32.66 22.24
N ARG A 101 2.85 -33.40 21.34
CA ARG A 101 4.27 -33.72 21.43
C ARG A 101 5.09 -32.57 20.88
N GLU A 102 6.05 -32.11 21.67
CA GLU A 102 7.06 -31.14 21.23
C GLU A 102 8.17 -31.86 20.47
N ILE A 103 8.50 -31.34 19.28
CA ILE A 103 9.54 -31.86 18.40
C ILE A 103 10.37 -30.71 17.82
N THR A 104 11.46 -31.02 17.14
CA THR A 104 12.27 -30.02 16.42
C THR A 104 11.74 -29.83 15.00
N TRP A 105 11.53 -28.58 14.59
CA TRP A 105 11.17 -28.17 13.24
C TRP A 105 12.34 -27.47 12.58
N LYS A 106 12.43 -27.54 11.25
CA LYS A 106 13.43 -26.86 10.43
C LYS A 106 12.74 -26.01 9.38
N CYS A 107 13.05 -24.72 9.38
CA CYS A 107 12.35 -23.78 8.51
C CYS A 107 12.92 -23.91 7.11
N LEU A 108 12.08 -24.16 6.12
CA LEU A 108 12.52 -24.20 4.73
C LEU A 108 12.91 -22.82 4.19
N ARG A 109 12.43 -21.73 4.81
CA ARG A 109 12.74 -20.36 4.37
C ARG A 109 14.09 -19.87 4.87
N CYS A 110 14.38 -20.01 6.17
CA CYS A 110 15.58 -19.45 6.78
C CYS A 110 16.58 -20.52 7.29
N GLY A 111 16.25 -21.80 7.14
CA GLY A 111 17.09 -22.92 7.58
C GLY A 111 17.17 -23.11 9.11
N GLN A 112 16.59 -22.20 9.90
CA GLN A 112 16.68 -22.24 11.35
C GLN A 112 15.80 -23.33 11.95
N THR A 113 16.28 -23.94 13.03
CA THR A 113 15.51 -24.92 13.80
C THR A 113 14.88 -24.32 15.05
N TRP A 114 13.75 -24.86 15.47
CA TRP A 114 13.08 -24.51 16.73
C TRP A 114 12.25 -25.67 17.26
N ARG A 115 11.90 -25.63 18.54
CA ARG A 115 11.00 -26.59 19.16
C ARG A 115 9.59 -26.03 19.22
N SER A 116 8.60 -26.84 18.87
CA SER A 116 7.18 -26.50 18.98
C SER A 116 6.35 -27.79 18.97
N ARG A 117 5.12 -27.72 19.49
CA ARG A 117 4.18 -28.84 19.47
C ARG A 117 3.62 -29.02 18.06
N ILE A 118 3.30 -30.27 17.71
CA ILE A 118 2.65 -30.58 16.44
C ILE A 118 1.29 -29.88 16.32
N ALA A 119 0.50 -29.88 17.39
CA ALA A 119 -0.79 -29.18 17.43
C ALA A 119 -0.65 -27.68 17.09
N ASP A 120 0.27 -26.96 17.75
CA ASP A 120 0.49 -25.52 17.54
C ASP A 120 0.87 -25.21 16.09
N ARG A 121 1.69 -26.07 15.46
CA ARG A 121 2.07 -25.95 14.05
C ARG A 121 0.88 -26.13 13.12
N THR A 122 0.02 -27.10 13.40
CA THR A 122 -1.20 -27.31 12.61
C THR A 122 -2.26 -26.23 12.82
N ASP A 123 -2.21 -25.52 13.95
CA ASP A 123 -3.05 -24.35 14.23
C ASP A 123 -2.48 -23.04 13.61
N GLY A 124 -1.34 -23.12 12.93
CA GLY A 124 -0.77 -22.03 12.12
C GLY A 124 0.40 -21.27 12.76
N HIS A 125 0.90 -21.71 13.92
CA HIS A 125 2.08 -21.08 14.53
C HIS A 125 3.34 -21.36 13.69
N GLY A 126 4.07 -20.30 13.34
CA GLY A 126 5.16 -20.28 12.37
C GLY A 126 6.57 -20.53 12.92
N CYS A 127 7.58 -20.33 12.06
CA CYS A 127 8.97 -20.20 12.50
C CYS A 127 9.16 -18.88 13.27
N PRO A 128 9.70 -18.90 14.51
CA PRO A 128 9.85 -17.70 15.33
C PRO A 128 10.84 -16.68 14.75
N VAL A 129 11.74 -17.12 13.87
CA VAL A 129 12.68 -16.22 13.18
C VAL A 129 11.97 -15.48 12.06
N CYS A 130 11.20 -16.19 11.23
CA CYS A 130 10.46 -15.56 10.13
C CYS A 130 9.29 -14.69 10.62
N SER A 131 8.71 -15.00 11.78
CA SER A 131 7.68 -14.16 12.43
C SER A 131 8.25 -12.99 13.23
N GLY A 132 9.58 -12.94 13.42
CA GLY A 132 10.26 -11.87 14.14
C GLY A 132 10.19 -11.94 15.66
N GLU A 133 9.65 -13.03 16.21
CA GLU A 133 9.68 -13.30 17.66
C GLU A 133 11.10 -13.58 18.16
N ARG A 134 11.96 -14.13 17.30
CA ARG A 134 13.37 -14.39 17.58
C ARG A 134 14.26 -13.72 16.55
N LEU A 135 15.10 -12.79 17.00
CA LEU A 135 16.09 -12.11 16.17
C LEU A 135 17.36 -12.96 16.04
N VAL A 136 17.82 -13.16 14.82
CA VAL A 136 19.07 -13.86 14.47
C VAL A 136 19.85 -13.00 13.50
N LYS A 137 21.02 -12.53 13.96
CA LYS A 137 21.93 -11.72 13.17
C LYS A 137 22.42 -12.47 11.92
N GLY A 138 22.47 -11.78 10.79
CA GLY A 138 22.79 -12.33 9.47
C GLY A 138 21.62 -13.03 8.78
N ILE A 139 20.42 -13.04 9.38
CA ILE A 139 19.24 -13.73 8.81
C ILE A 139 18.05 -12.79 8.70
N ASN A 140 17.57 -12.29 9.84
CA ASN A 140 16.36 -11.46 9.90
C ASN A 140 16.61 -10.14 10.64
N ASP A 141 17.84 -9.72 10.87
CA ASP A 141 18.10 -8.38 11.39
C ASP A 141 17.95 -7.32 10.30
N PHE A 142 17.64 -6.10 10.71
CA PHE A 142 17.37 -4.98 9.81
C PHE A 142 18.56 -4.66 8.90
N GLU A 143 19.79 -4.78 9.40
CA GLU A 143 21.00 -4.51 8.61
C GLU A 143 21.14 -5.49 7.45
N THR A 144 20.84 -6.76 7.69
CA THR A 144 20.87 -7.82 6.67
C THR A 144 19.71 -7.71 5.68
N GLU A 145 18.49 -7.44 6.14
CA GLU A 145 17.31 -7.38 5.27
C GLU A 145 17.22 -6.07 4.45
N HIS A 146 17.72 -4.96 4.99
CA HIS A 146 17.59 -3.62 4.40
C HIS A 146 18.89 -2.80 4.49
N PRO A 147 19.98 -3.23 3.82
CA PRO A 147 21.29 -2.58 3.90
C PRO A 147 21.24 -1.10 3.44
N GLU A 148 20.42 -0.78 2.45
CA GLU A 148 20.23 0.58 1.96
C GLU A 148 19.59 1.50 3.00
N LEU A 149 18.60 1.02 3.75
CA LEU A 149 17.97 1.79 4.83
C LEU A 149 18.84 1.81 6.09
N ALA A 150 19.67 0.79 6.31
CA ALA A 150 20.63 0.77 7.42
C ALA A 150 21.67 1.89 7.30
N SER A 151 21.98 2.32 6.08
CA SER A 151 22.85 3.49 5.83
C SER A 151 22.26 4.82 6.35
N GLU A 152 20.93 4.88 6.50
CA GLU A 152 20.21 6.03 7.03
C GLU A 152 20.03 5.98 8.56
N TRP A 153 20.62 4.98 9.23
CA TRP A 153 20.51 4.86 10.68
C TRP A 153 21.29 5.98 11.39
N SER A 154 20.63 6.74 12.25
CA SER A 154 21.30 7.84 12.95
C SER A 154 22.20 7.32 14.08
N ARG A 155 23.32 8.00 14.31
CA ARG A 155 24.21 7.77 15.46
C ARG A 155 23.57 8.11 16.81
N LYS A 156 22.39 8.74 16.83
CA LYS A 156 21.60 9.02 18.04
C LYS A 156 20.95 7.76 18.65
N ASN A 157 20.87 6.67 17.89
CA ASN A 157 20.30 5.43 18.39
C ASN A 157 21.28 4.68 19.28
N GLN A 158 20.77 4.07 20.35
CA GLN A 158 21.56 3.20 21.22
C GLN A 158 21.76 1.82 20.60
N LYS A 159 20.73 1.28 19.94
CA LYS A 159 20.77 0.00 19.22
C LYS A 159 21.36 0.18 17.82
N LYS A 160 22.11 -0.82 17.40
CA LYS A 160 22.58 -0.97 16.02
C LYS A 160 21.47 -1.51 15.11
N PRO A 161 21.54 -1.27 13.79
CA PRO A 161 20.60 -1.86 12.84
C PRO A 161 20.57 -3.39 12.93
N SER A 162 21.71 -4.06 13.16
CA SER A 162 21.77 -5.52 13.33
C SER A 162 21.16 -6.07 14.64
N GLU A 163 20.68 -5.21 15.52
CA GLU A 163 20.08 -5.57 16.82
C GLU A 163 18.55 -5.40 16.83
N VAL A 164 17.94 -5.09 15.69
CA VAL A 164 16.51 -4.88 15.55
C VAL A 164 15.95 -5.65 14.35
N TRP A 165 14.65 -5.97 14.40
CA TRP A 165 13.93 -6.61 13.31
C TRP A 165 13.34 -5.58 12.32
N SER A 166 13.28 -5.92 11.03
CA SER A 166 12.72 -5.09 9.95
C SER A 166 11.28 -4.61 10.16
N LYS A 167 10.45 -5.45 10.77
CA LYS A 167 9.02 -5.15 11.03
C LYS A 167 8.76 -4.63 12.45
N SER A 168 9.80 -4.22 13.17
CA SER A 168 9.64 -3.63 14.49
C SER A 168 8.83 -2.33 14.44
N ARG A 169 7.97 -2.14 15.44
CA ARG A 169 7.24 -0.87 15.65
C ARG A 169 8.00 0.13 16.52
N GLU A 170 9.25 -0.17 16.85
CA GLU A 170 10.12 0.71 17.63
C GLU A 170 10.41 2.02 16.86
N ASN A 171 10.46 3.13 17.60
CA ASN A 171 10.85 4.42 17.04
C ASN A 171 12.35 4.62 17.18
N VAL A 172 13.01 4.87 16.06
CA VAL A 172 14.44 5.14 15.98
C VAL A 172 14.68 6.46 15.25
N TRP A 173 15.86 7.02 15.45
CA TRP A 173 16.32 8.18 14.72
C TRP A 173 16.85 7.76 13.35
N TRP A 174 16.31 8.38 12.31
CA TRP A 174 16.79 8.28 10.93
C TRP A 174 17.59 9.52 10.57
N ARG A 175 18.50 9.40 9.61
CA ARG A 175 19.28 10.48 9.02
C ARG A 175 19.16 10.42 7.51
N CYS A 176 18.63 11.47 6.91
CA CYS A 176 18.36 11.48 5.47
C CYS A 176 19.68 11.53 4.70
N GLY A 177 19.91 10.59 3.80
CA GLY A 177 21.07 10.63 2.90
C GLY A 177 21.06 11.83 1.94
N VAL A 178 19.88 12.35 1.61
CA VAL A 178 19.71 13.47 0.64
C VAL A 178 19.91 14.83 1.29
N CYS A 179 19.16 15.13 2.36
CA CYS A 179 19.17 16.47 2.97
C CYS A 179 19.86 16.54 4.34
N GLY A 180 20.34 15.42 4.88
CA GLY A 180 20.99 15.35 6.19
C GLY A 180 20.06 15.51 7.40
N HIS A 181 18.77 15.80 7.19
CA HIS A 181 17.80 15.95 8.27
C HIS A 181 17.67 14.66 9.10
N GLU A 182 17.61 14.81 10.43
CA GLU A 182 17.39 13.70 11.35
C GLU A 182 16.02 13.77 11.99
N TRP A 183 15.28 12.67 11.97
CA TRP A 183 13.92 12.60 12.53
C TRP A 183 13.66 11.26 13.22
N LYS A 184 12.71 11.22 14.15
CA LYS A 184 12.21 9.97 14.73
C LYS A 184 11.14 9.35 13.84
N GLY A 185 11.25 8.06 13.59
CA GLY A 185 10.25 7.31 12.83
C GLY A 185 10.27 5.83 13.15
N VAL A 186 9.15 5.17 12.87
CA VAL A 186 8.97 3.73 13.09
C VAL A 186 9.71 2.92 12.03
N ILE A 187 10.41 1.86 12.43
CA ILE A 187 11.18 0.98 11.54
C ILE A 187 10.29 0.37 10.44
N ASP A 188 9.21 -0.33 10.81
CA ASP A 188 8.27 -0.91 9.85
C ASP A 188 7.68 0.13 8.88
N SER A 189 7.46 1.37 9.33
CA SER A 189 6.99 2.45 8.45
C SER A 189 8.07 2.93 7.49
N ARG A 190 9.36 2.91 7.87
CA ARG A 190 10.47 3.23 6.95
C ARG A 190 10.59 2.17 5.86
N VAL A 191 10.54 0.89 6.24
CA VAL A 191 10.55 -0.25 5.31
C VAL A 191 9.39 -0.17 4.31
N LYS A 192 8.20 0.25 4.76
CA LYS A 192 7.01 0.47 3.90
C LYS A 192 7.09 1.72 3.01
N GLY A 193 8.20 2.45 3.01
CA GLY A 193 8.43 3.58 2.11
C GLY A 193 8.06 4.95 2.67
N SER A 194 7.92 5.11 4.00
CA SER A 194 7.84 6.46 4.56
C SER A 194 9.12 7.24 4.23
N ARG A 195 8.97 8.47 3.72
CA ARG A 195 10.11 9.29 3.25
C ARG A 195 10.49 10.35 4.30
N CYS A 196 11.64 10.98 4.12
CA CYS A 196 12.08 12.06 5.02
C CYS A 196 11.03 13.18 5.06
N PRO A 197 10.56 13.63 6.25
CA PRO A 197 9.50 14.63 6.35
C PRO A 197 9.90 15.98 5.75
N GLU A 198 11.17 16.37 5.88
CA GLU A 198 11.68 17.61 5.27
C GLU A 198 11.74 17.53 3.74
N CYS A 199 12.20 16.41 3.17
CA CYS A 199 12.16 16.20 1.71
C CYS A 199 10.71 16.22 1.20
N GLN A 200 9.79 15.54 1.89
CA GLN A 200 8.37 15.54 1.52
C GLN A 200 7.76 16.94 1.61
N LYS A 201 8.13 17.74 2.62
CA LYS A 201 7.67 19.12 2.76
C LYS A 201 8.15 19.99 1.60
N ARG A 202 9.43 19.87 1.21
CA ARG A 202 9.99 20.58 0.04
C ARG A 202 9.26 20.20 -1.25
N GLU A 203 9.06 18.90 -1.52
CA GLU A 203 8.29 18.43 -2.68
C GLU A 203 6.84 18.95 -2.69
N ARG A 204 6.19 19.01 -1.52
CA ARG A 204 4.82 19.55 -1.39
C ARG A 204 4.77 21.05 -1.65
N GLN A 205 5.81 21.79 -1.29
CA GLN A 205 5.90 23.23 -1.56
C GLN A 205 6.14 23.53 -3.06
N VAL A 206 6.75 22.60 -3.79
CA VAL A 206 6.95 22.68 -5.25
C VAL A 206 5.68 22.32 -6.04
N ARG A 207 4.73 21.59 -5.43
CA ARG A 207 3.41 21.37 -6.06
C ARG A 207 2.56 22.64 -5.97
N VAL A 208 2.27 23.16 -7.16
CA VAL A 208 1.42 24.31 -7.50
C VAL A 208 0.46 24.76 -6.37
N PRO A 209 0.59 25.99 -5.84
CA PRO A 209 -0.06 26.44 -4.62
C PRO A 209 -1.55 26.81 -4.74
N TYR A 210 -2.33 26.11 -5.57
CA TYR A 210 -3.77 26.38 -5.76
C TYR A 210 -4.65 25.19 -5.43
N HIS A 211 -5.76 25.46 -4.78
CA HIS A 211 -6.79 24.47 -4.42
C HIS A 211 -7.95 24.44 -5.41
N ASN A 212 -8.06 25.45 -6.29
CA ASN A 212 -9.10 25.54 -7.32
C ASN A 212 -8.63 26.30 -8.58
N VAL A 213 -9.44 26.27 -9.63
CA VAL A 213 -9.15 26.88 -10.93
C VAL A 213 -9.05 28.41 -10.87
N THR A 214 -9.81 29.05 -9.98
CA THR A 214 -9.80 30.50 -9.81
C THR A 214 -8.49 30.98 -9.18
N GLU A 215 -8.03 30.28 -8.14
CA GLU A 215 -6.72 30.51 -7.52
C GLU A 215 -5.58 30.27 -8.50
N GLU A 216 -5.69 29.23 -9.33
CA GLU A 216 -4.70 28.94 -10.37
C GLU A 216 -4.59 30.04 -11.40
N ARG A 217 -5.73 30.52 -11.90
CA ARG A 217 -5.76 31.64 -12.84
C ARG A 217 -5.16 32.90 -12.22
N ARG A 218 -5.58 33.26 -11.00
CA ARG A 218 -5.08 34.45 -10.29
C ARG A 218 -3.58 34.46 -10.15
N PHE A 219 -3.00 33.34 -9.69
CA PHE A 219 -1.55 33.29 -9.57
C PHE A 219 -0.85 33.40 -10.91
N LYS A 220 -1.29 32.66 -11.92
CA LYS A 220 -0.65 32.70 -13.23
C LYS A 220 -0.61 34.13 -13.78
N ASN A 221 -1.71 34.88 -13.58
CA ASN A 221 -1.78 36.29 -13.91
C ASN A 221 -0.84 37.16 -13.06
N HIS A 222 -0.76 36.91 -11.74
CA HIS A 222 0.16 37.63 -10.85
C HIS A 222 1.64 37.34 -11.12
N VAL A 223 1.99 36.15 -11.64
CA VAL A 223 3.36 35.84 -12.09
C VAL A 223 3.73 36.77 -13.25
N ILE A 224 2.85 36.87 -14.25
CA ILE A 224 3.06 37.78 -15.39
C ILE A 224 3.23 39.22 -14.89
N ALA A 225 2.34 39.66 -13.99
CA ALA A 225 2.42 41.00 -13.42
C ALA A 225 3.71 41.23 -12.63
N TYR A 226 4.13 40.29 -11.79
CA TYR A 226 5.36 40.40 -11.00
C TYR A 226 6.57 40.64 -11.89
N TYR A 227 6.79 39.80 -12.91
CA TYR A 227 7.94 39.96 -13.79
C TYR A 227 7.83 41.19 -14.69
N ALA A 228 6.64 41.51 -15.22
CA ALA A 228 6.44 42.72 -15.99
C ALA A 228 6.77 43.99 -15.18
N ASN A 229 6.30 44.06 -13.93
CA ASN A 229 6.60 45.19 -13.03
C ASN A 229 8.09 45.24 -12.67
N LYS A 230 8.73 44.10 -12.41
CA LYS A 230 10.17 44.00 -12.15
C LYS A 230 11.00 44.51 -13.33
N SER A 231 10.52 44.28 -14.55
CA SER A 231 11.12 44.76 -15.80
C SER A 231 10.67 46.17 -16.22
N GLY A 232 9.85 46.86 -15.41
CA GLY A 232 9.36 48.21 -15.71
C GLY A 232 8.41 48.30 -16.91
N VAL A 233 7.65 47.23 -17.19
CA VAL A 233 6.70 47.15 -18.30
C VAL A 233 5.27 47.14 -17.78
N ASP A 234 4.45 48.06 -18.31
CA ASP A 234 3.03 48.15 -17.98
C ASP A 234 2.26 46.92 -18.47
N VAL A 235 1.44 46.35 -17.57
CA VAL A 235 0.57 45.22 -17.86
C VAL A 235 -0.77 45.36 -17.15
N ASN A 236 -1.85 45.12 -17.90
CA ASN A 236 -3.21 45.06 -17.39
C ASN A 236 -3.59 43.58 -17.21
N ILE A 237 -3.92 43.20 -15.98
CA ILE A 237 -4.31 41.83 -15.64
C ILE A 237 -5.84 41.71 -15.58
N GLY A 238 -6.39 40.65 -16.19
CA GLY A 238 -7.82 40.32 -16.07
C GLY A 238 -8.76 41.41 -16.60
N SER A 239 -8.31 42.22 -17.56
CA SER A 239 -9.10 43.36 -18.07
C SER A 239 -9.95 42.96 -19.27
N ASP A 240 -11.23 43.32 -19.25
CA ASP A 240 -12.17 43.20 -20.38
C ASP A 240 -12.34 44.49 -21.18
N VAL A 241 -11.82 45.61 -20.67
CA VAL A 241 -11.97 46.96 -21.26
C VAL A 241 -11.34 47.07 -22.65
N VAL A 242 -10.31 46.27 -22.93
CA VAL A 242 -9.49 46.39 -24.15
C VAL A 242 -10.27 45.95 -25.40
N ILE A 243 -10.99 44.83 -25.32
CA ILE A 243 -11.69 44.22 -26.46
C ILE A 243 -13.13 43.82 -26.13
N GLY A 244 -13.66 44.21 -24.98
CA GLY A 244 -14.97 43.76 -24.48
C GLY A 244 -14.99 42.31 -23.97
N MET A 245 -13.81 41.68 -23.84
CA MET A 245 -13.64 40.33 -23.34
C MET A 245 -12.37 40.25 -22.49
N GLU A 246 -12.45 39.50 -21.40
CA GLU A 246 -11.38 39.40 -20.42
C GLU A 246 -10.12 38.76 -21.02
N LEU A 247 -8.98 39.44 -20.87
CA LEU A 247 -7.63 38.94 -21.18
C LEU A 247 -6.88 38.66 -19.87
N ASP A 248 -6.13 37.56 -19.80
CA ASP A 248 -5.38 37.22 -18.58
C ASP A 248 -4.26 38.22 -18.31
N ALA A 249 -3.55 38.64 -19.36
CA ALA A 249 -2.66 39.78 -19.34
C ALA A 249 -2.68 40.52 -20.67
N TYR A 250 -2.60 41.85 -20.63
CA TYR A 250 -2.47 42.71 -21.80
C TYR A 250 -1.35 43.73 -21.58
N PHE A 251 -0.43 43.83 -22.54
CA PHE A 251 0.72 44.74 -22.55
C PHE A 251 0.44 45.87 -23.53
N PRO A 252 -0.03 47.05 -23.08
CA PRO A 252 -0.48 48.11 -23.98
C PRO A 252 0.63 48.64 -24.89
N THR A 253 1.84 48.83 -24.33
CA THR A 253 3.00 49.34 -25.07
C THR A 253 3.54 48.35 -26.10
N ARG A 254 3.25 47.05 -25.94
CA ARG A 254 3.67 45.98 -26.86
C ARG A 254 2.56 45.52 -27.80
N LYS A 255 1.32 46.02 -27.63
CA LYS A 255 0.11 45.50 -28.28
C LYS A 255 0.06 43.98 -28.28
N ALA A 256 0.30 43.39 -27.11
CA ALA A 256 0.35 41.93 -26.94
C ALA A 256 -0.55 41.48 -25.79
N ALA A 257 -1.18 40.32 -25.92
CA ALA A 257 -2.05 39.74 -24.90
C ALA A 257 -1.69 38.27 -24.64
N ILE A 258 -1.93 37.81 -23.40
CA ILE A 258 -1.76 36.42 -22.97
C ILE A 258 -3.11 35.86 -22.52
N LEU A 259 -3.38 34.61 -22.89
CA LEU A 259 -4.51 33.82 -22.39
C LEU A 259 -4.10 32.40 -22.01
N TYR A 260 -4.55 31.95 -20.84
CA TYR A 260 -4.45 30.56 -20.40
C TYR A 260 -5.63 29.75 -20.89
N SER A 261 -5.37 28.78 -21.76
CA SER A 261 -6.41 27.93 -22.34
C SER A 261 -6.38 26.53 -21.75
N ARG A 262 -7.56 25.95 -21.57
CA ARG A 262 -7.74 24.55 -21.12
C ARG A 262 -8.51 23.76 -22.18
N ALA A 263 -8.51 22.44 -22.06
CA ALA A 263 -9.40 21.59 -22.84
C ALA A 263 -10.87 21.98 -22.58
N LEU A 264 -11.61 22.27 -23.65
CA LEU A 264 -13.03 22.65 -23.58
C LEU A 264 -13.87 21.59 -24.28
N CYS A 265 -14.90 21.10 -23.59
CA CYS A 265 -15.81 20.07 -24.09
C CYS A 265 -17.12 20.61 -24.69
N ALA A 266 -17.39 21.91 -24.62
CA ALA A 266 -18.65 22.50 -25.06
C ALA A 266 -18.47 23.55 -26.15
N ASP A 267 -19.24 23.44 -27.23
CA ASP A 267 -19.15 24.27 -28.43
C ASP A 267 -19.25 25.78 -28.12
N PHE A 268 -20.17 26.20 -27.26
CA PHE A 268 -20.32 27.62 -26.91
C PHE A 268 -19.05 28.23 -26.26
N ARG A 269 -18.29 27.44 -25.50
CA ARG A 269 -17.03 27.89 -24.89
C ARG A 269 -15.94 28.02 -25.94
N VAL A 270 -15.88 27.08 -26.88
CA VAL A 270 -14.94 27.16 -28.02
C VAL A 270 -15.23 28.37 -28.90
N ARG A 271 -16.51 28.66 -29.18
CA ARG A 271 -16.91 29.88 -29.91
C ARG A 271 -16.49 31.15 -29.18
N ARG A 272 -16.66 31.19 -27.86
CA ARG A 272 -16.21 32.33 -27.02
C ARG A 272 -14.69 32.53 -27.14
N GLU A 273 -13.89 31.48 -27.04
CA GLU A 273 -12.43 31.57 -27.18
C GLU A 273 -12.00 32.05 -28.58
N ARG A 274 -12.64 31.54 -29.64
CA ARG A 274 -12.39 31.97 -31.02
C ARG A 274 -12.76 33.43 -31.25
N ALA A 275 -13.84 33.92 -30.63
CA ALA A 275 -14.22 35.32 -30.69
C ALA A 275 -13.13 36.22 -30.11
N VAL A 276 -12.51 35.84 -28.99
CA VAL A 276 -11.40 36.59 -28.39
C VAL A 276 -10.23 36.72 -29.37
N ASN A 277 -9.84 35.63 -30.05
CA ASN A 277 -8.75 35.67 -31.04
C ASN A 277 -9.04 36.65 -32.17
N TRP A 278 -10.27 36.61 -32.70
CA TRP A 278 -10.68 37.49 -33.77
C TRP A 278 -10.72 38.96 -33.34
N LEU A 279 -11.20 39.23 -32.12
CA LEU A 279 -11.20 40.58 -31.55
C LEU A 279 -9.78 41.11 -31.32
N CYS A 280 -8.86 40.29 -30.81
CA CYS A 280 -7.45 40.66 -30.70
C CYS A 280 -6.85 41.00 -32.07
N LEU A 281 -7.08 40.16 -33.08
CA LEU A 281 -6.57 40.39 -34.44
C LEU A 281 -7.05 41.74 -34.99
N ASN A 282 -8.35 42.04 -34.87
CA ASN A 282 -8.92 43.31 -35.35
C ASN A 282 -8.45 44.53 -34.55
N ALA A 283 -8.14 44.35 -33.27
CA ALA A 283 -7.54 45.40 -32.44
C ALA A 283 -6.03 45.58 -32.72
N GLY A 284 -5.43 44.76 -33.61
CA GLY A 284 -3.99 44.76 -33.88
C GLY A 284 -3.17 44.27 -32.68
N ILE A 285 -3.75 43.39 -31.86
CA ILE A 285 -3.14 42.83 -30.65
C ILE A 285 -2.59 41.43 -30.99
N LYS A 286 -1.30 41.23 -30.77
CA LYS A 286 -0.64 39.92 -30.90
C LYS A 286 -1.03 39.03 -29.72
N LEU A 287 -1.83 37.99 -29.98
CA LEU A 287 -2.32 37.08 -28.94
C LEU A 287 -1.40 35.86 -28.76
N PHE A 288 -1.03 35.59 -27.52
CA PHE A 288 -0.30 34.40 -27.08
C PHE A 288 -1.22 33.52 -26.21
N ARG A 289 -1.35 32.25 -26.55
CA ARG A 289 -2.15 31.28 -25.80
C ARG A 289 -1.24 30.25 -25.15
N ILE A 290 -1.23 30.23 -23.82
CA ILE A 290 -0.55 29.19 -23.05
C ILE A 290 -1.56 28.05 -22.83
N LEU A 291 -1.34 26.94 -23.53
CA LEU A 291 -2.26 25.81 -23.61
C LEU A 291 -1.94 24.76 -22.55
N SER A 292 -2.96 24.35 -21.79
CA SER A 292 -2.86 23.13 -20.98
C SER A 292 -2.86 21.89 -21.88
N ALA A 293 -2.25 20.78 -21.43
CA ALA A 293 -2.29 19.51 -22.15
C ALA A 293 -3.71 19.14 -22.62
N GLY A 294 -3.85 18.85 -23.92
CA GLY A 294 -5.13 18.50 -24.56
C GLY A 294 -6.05 19.68 -24.91
N ALA A 295 -5.56 20.93 -24.88
CA ALA A 295 -6.33 22.08 -25.38
C ALA A 295 -6.46 22.06 -26.91
N ASN A 296 -7.52 22.70 -27.42
CA ASN A 296 -7.74 22.87 -28.85
C ASN A 296 -6.69 23.81 -29.46
N GLU A 297 -6.37 23.59 -30.72
CA GLU A 297 -5.65 24.58 -31.53
C GLU A 297 -6.57 25.74 -31.91
N TYR A 298 -5.99 26.93 -31.95
CA TYR A 298 -6.70 28.16 -32.28
C TYR A 298 -5.95 28.95 -33.34
N ASP A 299 -6.67 29.47 -34.33
CA ASP A 299 -6.13 30.36 -35.35
C ASP A 299 -5.93 31.78 -34.83
N ASN A 300 -5.11 32.59 -35.50
CA ASN A 300 -4.86 34.01 -35.18
C ASN A 300 -4.25 34.25 -33.79
N CYS A 301 -3.48 33.29 -33.27
CA CYS A 301 -2.67 33.43 -32.07
C CYS A 301 -1.42 32.55 -32.14
N ILE A 302 -0.47 32.81 -31.24
CA ILE A 302 0.70 31.95 -31.03
C ILE A 302 0.41 31.02 -29.86
N CYS A 303 0.42 29.72 -30.11
CA CYS A 303 0.16 28.69 -29.11
C CYS A 303 1.46 28.18 -28.48
N ILE A 304 1.51 28.15 -27.14
CA ILE A 304 2.61 27.56 -26.36
C ILE A 304 2.01 26.47 -25.48
N THR A 305 2.33 25.21 -25.77
CA THR A 305 1.75 24.06 -25.07
C THR A 305 2.57 23.68 -23.85
N LEU A 306 1.92 23.59 -22.69
CA LEU A 306 2.52 23.08 -21.47
C LEU A 306 2.44 21.55 -21.47
N GLU A 307 3.59 20.89 -21.41
CA GLU A 307 3.68 19.42 -21.35
C GLU A 307 3.14 18.84 -20.05
N ASN A 308 3.26 19.58 -18.95
CA ASN A 308 2.78 19.20 -17.63
C ASN A 308 2.43 20.45 -16.80
N ARG A 309 2.11 20.26 -15.51
CA ARG A 309 1.67 21.34 -14.60
C ARG A 309 2.76 21.83 -13.64
N THR A 310 4.05 21.57 -13.88
CA THR A 310 5.12 22.06 -13.00
C THR A 310 5.33 23.57 -13.16
N LEU A 311 5.95 24.18 -12.14
CA LEU A 311 6.30 25.60 -12.19
C LEU A 311 7.44 25.85 -13.19
N GLU A 312 8.39 24.92 -13.34
CA GLU A 312 9.43 24.96 -14.36
C GLU A 312 8.89 25.13 -15.78
N VAL A 313 7.90 24.31 -16.18
CA VAL A 313 7.31 24.40 -17.53
C VAL A 313 6.52 25.69 -17.71
N LEU A 314 5.89 26.20 -16.65
CA LEU A 314 5.24 27.50 -16.66
C LEU A 314 6.25 28.65 -16.78
N SER A 315 7.40 28.57 -16.09
CA SER A 315 8.50 29.55 -16.19
C SER A 315 8.97 29.64 -17.64
N LEU A 316 9.27 28.49 -18.27
CA LEU A 316 9.73 28.45 -19.65
C LEU A 316 8.71 29.03 -20.64
N ALA A 317 7.42 28.73 -20.45
CA ALA A 317 6.36 29.27 -21.30
C ALA A 317 6.23 30.80 -21.18
N ILE A 318 6.28 31.34 -19.95
CA ILE A 318 6.20 32.79 -19.72
C ILE A 318 7.47 33.49 -20.24
N GLN A 319 8.66 32.92 -20.00
CA GLN A 319 9.91 33.42 -20.57
C GLN A 319 9.84 33.50 -22.10
N THR A 320 9.36 32.42 -22.74
CA THR A 320 9.20 32.38 -24.20
C THR A 320 8.29 33.50 -24.69
N VAL A 321 7.16 33.76 -24.02
CA VAL A 321 6.30 34.89 -24.39
C VAL A 321 7.05 36.22 -24.23
N PHE A 322 7.73 36.41 -23.10
CA PHE A 322 8.44 37.65 -22.75
C PHE A 322 9.54 37.97 -23.76
N ASP A 323 10.32 36.97 -24.16
CA ASP A 323 11.32 37.10 -25.23
C ASP A 323 10.67 37.54 -26.55
N MET A 324 9.52 36.95 -26.91
CA MET A 324 8.79 37.27 -28.15
C MET A 324 8.12 38.65 -28.14
N ILE A 325 7.86 39.24 -26.98
CA ILE A 325 7.33 40.60 -26.83
C ILE A 325 8.40 41.63 -26.41
N GLY A 326 9.65 41.18 -26.22
CA GLY A 326 10.80 42.00 -25.85
C GLY A 326 10.76 42.55 -24.42
N VAL A 327 10.26 41.76 -23.47
CA VAL A 327 10.33 42.04 -22.03
C VAL A 327 11.59 41.36 -21.49
N ASP A 328 12.56 42.15 -21.01
CA ASP A 328 13.79 41.63 -20.41
C ASP A 328 13.50 41.16 -18.98
N ALA A 329 13.28 39.86 -18.81
CA ALA A 329 13.09 39.23 -17.51
C ALA A 329 13.83 37.90 -17.44
N ASP A 330 14.22 37.52 -16.23
CA ASP A 330 14.79 36.22 -15.88
C ASP A 330 13.76 35.43 -15.07
N VAL A 331 12.85 34.74 -15.78
CA VAL A 331 11.69 34.07 -15.19
C VAL A 331 12.08 32.73 -14.56
N ASP A 332 12.07 32.70 -13.23
CA ASP A 332 12.21 31.49 -12.41
C ASP A 332 11.18 31.52 -11.27
N ILE A 333 10.00 30.96 -11.54
CA ILE A 333 8.85 31.01 -10.61
C ILE A 333 9.15 30.24 -9.31
N GLU A 334 9.96 29.18 -9.36
CA GLU A 334 10.29 28.41 -8.16
C GLU A 334 11.22 29.18 -7.23
N ARG A 335 12.25 29.83 -7.81
CA ARG A 335 13.15 30.73 -7.09
C ARG A 335 12.41 31.93 -6.49
N ASP A 336 11.53 32.55 -7.27
CA ASP A 336 10.90 33.83 -6.92
C ASP A 336 9.55 33.66 -6.18
N LEU A 337 9.17 32.43 -5.82
CA LEU A 337 7.84 32.08 -5.32
C LEU A 337 7.38 32.90 -4.11
N LEU A 338 8.28 33.18 -3.16
CA LEU A 338 7.97 33.95 -1.96
C LEU A 338 7.70 35.43 -2.28
N GLU A 339 8.46 35.99 -3.21
CA GLU A 339 8.30 37.38 -3.65
C GLU A 339 7.01 37.54 -4.45
N ILE A 340 6.72 36.61 -5.36
CA ILE A 340 5.46 36.58 -6.13
C ILE A 340 4.26 36.50 -5.19
N LYS A 341 4.33 35.70 -4.12
CA LYS A 341 3.26 35.63 -3.10
C LYS A 341 3.12 36.92 -2.30
N SER A 342 4.22 37.62 -2.03
CA SER A 342 4.19 38.92 -1.36
C SER A 342 3.55 39.99 -2.26
N PHE A 343 3.98 40.06 -3.51
CA PHE A 343 3.44 40.93 -4.56
C PHE A 343 1.94 40.70 -4.78
N SER A 344 1.52 39.43 -4.84
CA SER A 344 0.11 39.04 -5.00
C SER A 344 -0.82 39.60 -3.92
N LYS A 345 -0.34 39.82 -2.69
CA LYS A 345 -1.15 40.39 -1.59
C LYS A 345 -1.40 41.89 -1.75
N GLN A 346 -0.60 42.56 -2.57
CA GLN A 346 -0.65 44.00 -2.80
C GLN A 346 -1.50 44.35 -4.04
N MET A 347 -1.80 43.38 -4.90
CA MET A 347 -2.67 43.59 -6.06
C MET A 347 -4.15 43.66 -5.65
N PRO A 348 -4.94 44.58 -6.22
CA PRO A 348 -6.36 44.65 -5.96
C PRO A 348 -7.08 43.36 -6.36
N PHE A 349 -8.04 42.93 -5.54
CA PHE A 349 -8.94 41.84 -5.89
C PHE A 349 -9.91 42.35 -6.97
N HIS A 350 -9.70 41.94 -8.22
CA HIS A 350 -10.69 42.06 -9.28
C HIS A 350 -11.44 40.73 -9.45
#